data_AF-A0A1Q5M3I8-F1
#
_entry.id   AF-A0A1Q5M3I8-F1
#
_cell.length_a   1.000
_cell.length_b   1.000
_cell.length_c   1.000
_cell.angle_alpha   90.00
_cell.angle_beta   90.00
_cell.angle_gamma   90.00
#
_symmetry.space_group_name_H-M   'P 1'
#
loop_
_entity.id
_entity.type
_entity.pdbx_description
1 polymer ?
#
loop_
_entity_poly.entity_id
_entity_poly.type
_entity_poly.pdbx_seq_one_letter_code
_entity_poly.pdbx_strand_id
1 'polypeptide(L)'
;MNQGIDPALVEEAREAVSMTLRTRLTVSDWVSYDDAVARLSAALDDGNESALREAVLDLDEMAFRVSRKQGEEPDADEEDDPEVEASAARRDVGNELIHRIDTAYADGS
;
A
#
# COMPACT_ATOMS: atom_id res chain seq x y z
N MET A 1 -17.11 -11.63 11.71
CA MET A 1 -17.29 -12.64 10.65
C MET A 1 -17.14 -11.91 9.33
N ASN A 2 -15.97 -11.98 8.68
CA ASN A 2 -15.69 -11.33 7.40
C ASN A 2 -16.20 -12.21 6.24
N GLN A 3 -17.53 -12.30 6.06
CA GLN A 3 -18.15 -13.20 5.07
C GLN A 3 -18.48 -12.53 3.72
N GLY A 4 -17.95 -11.34 3.43
CA GLY A 4 -18.37 -10.55 2.25
C GLY A 4 -17.32 -10.30 1.17
N ILE A 5 -16.02 -10.48 1.46
CA ILE A 5 -14.94 -10.09 0.54
C ILE A 5 -14.30 -11.35 -0.05
N ASP A 6 -14.12 -11.35 -1.38
CA ASP A 6 -13.36 -12.38 -2.11
C ASP A 6 -11.92 -12.48 -1.59
N PRO A 7 -11.46 -13.68 -1.14
CA PRO A 7 -10.07 -13.89 -0.73
C PRO A 7 -9.04 -13.52 -1.79
N ALA A 8 -9.36 -13.67 -3.09
CA ALA A 8 -8.46 -13.26 -4.16
C ALA A 8 -8.22 -11.74 -4.14
N LEU A 9 -9.27 -10.96 -3.88
CA LEU A 9 -9.16 -9.51 -3.80
C LEU A 9 -8.38 -9.06 -2.56
N VAL A 10 -8.44 -9.82 -1.46
CA VAL A 10 -7.61 -9.56 -0.28
C VAL A 10 -6.14 -9.79 -0.59
N GLU A 11 -5.82 -10.84 -1.35
CA GLU A 11 -4.44 -11.08 -1.80
C GLU A 11 -3.97 -9.98 -2.78
N GLU A 12 -4.81 -9.55 -3.72
CA GLU A 12 -4.51 -8.41 -4.60
C GLU A 12 -4.23 -7.14 -3.79
N ALA A 13 -5.02 -6.87 -2.76
CA ALA A 13 -4.80 -5.73 -1.87
C ALA A 13 -3.45 -5.80 -1.14
N ARG A 14 -3.09 -6.99 -0.63
CA ARG A 14 -1.81 -7.24 0.00
C ARG A 14 -0.65 -7.03 -0.97
N GLU A 15 -0.76 -7.56 -2.19
CA GLU A 15 0.26 -7.41 -3.23
C GLU A 15 0.44 -5.95 -3.63
N ALA A 16 -0.65 -5.20 -3.84
CA ALA A 16 -0.62 -3.79 -4.21
C ALA A 16 0.09 -2.91 -3.16
N VAL A 17 -0.20 -3.12 -1.87
CA VAL A 17 0.50 -2.44 -0.78
C VAL A 17 1.99 -2.79 -0.80
N SER A 18 2.33 -4.07 -0.90
CA SER A 18 3.73 -4.53 -0.94
C SER A 18 4.50 -3.99 -2.15
N MET A 19 3.89 -3.97 -3.33
CA MET A 19 4.49 -3.42 -4.55
C MET A 19 4.73 -1.92 -4.40
N THR A 20 3.75 -1.18 -3.88
CA THR A 20 3.86 0.27 -3.68
C THR A 20 4.98 0.62 -2.69
N LEU A 21 5.11 -0.12 -1.58
CA LEU A 21 6.18 0.06 -0.59
C LEU A 21 7.59 -0.18 -1.12
N ARG A 22 7.72 -1.03 -2.15
CA ARG A 22 9.01 -1.28 -2.83
C ARG A 22 9.40 -0.16 -3.77
N THR A 23 8.48 0.74 -4.10
CA THR A 23 8.79 1.90 -4.94
C THR A 23 9.35 3.07 -4.11
N ARG A 24 10.20 3.89 -4.73
CA ARG A 24 10.65 5.17 -4.20
C ARG A 24 9.56 6.22 -4.42
N LEU A 25 8.82 6.51 -3.36
CA LEU A 25 7.72 7.48 -3.33
C LEU A 25 8.25 8.86 -2.93
N THR A 26 7.84 9.90 -3.66
CA THR A 26 8.05 11.30 -3.23
C THR A 26 7.09 11.65 -2.08
N VAL A 27 7.33 12.77 -1.39
CA VAL A 27 6.40 13.28 -0.36
C VAL A 27 4.96 13.41 -0.86
N SER A 28 4.77 13.82 -2.13
CA SER A 28 3.44 13.92 -2.72
C SER A 28 2.82 12.55 -2.99
N ASP A 29 3.61 11.57 -3.41
CA ASP A 29 3.14 10.19 -3.58
C ASP A 29 2.73 9.59 -2.23
N TRP A 30 3.46 9.90 -1.15
CA TRP A 30 3.14 9.46 0.20
C TRP A 30 1.79 9.94 0.73
N VAL A 31 1.36 11.17 0.40
CA VAL A 31 0.02 11.66 0.80
C VAL A 31 -1.07 10.84 0.11
N SER A 32 -0.89 10.55 -1.18
CA SER A 32 -1.81 9.68 -1.92
C SER A 32 -1.78 8.25 -1.37
N TYR A 33 -0.61 7.76 -0.95
CA TYR A 33 -0.44 6.45 -0.35
C TYR A 33 -1.21 6.34 0.97
N ASP A 34 -1.04 7.32 1.86
CA ASP A 34 -1.71 7.34 3.17
C ASP A 34 -3.25 7.31 3.02
N ASP A 35 -3.78 8.06 2.05
CA ASP A 35 -5.23 8.08 1.72
C ASP A 35 -5.71 6.74 1.14
N ALA A 36 -4.97 6.13 0.21
CA ALA A 36 -5.30 4.83 -0.35
C ALA A 36 -5.26 3.71 0.71
N VAL A 37 -4.24 3.69 1.57
CA VAL A 37 -4.10 2.75 2.69
C VAL A 37 -5.22 2.91 3.72
N ALA A 38 -5.60 4.15 4.04
CA ALA A 38 -6.71 4.42 4.95
C ALA A 38 -8.05 3.89 4.39
N ARG A 39 -8.30 4.12 3.09
CA ARG A 39 -9.48 3.56 2.40
C ARG A 39 -9.45 2.04 2.35
N LEU A 40 -8.29 1.44 2.08
CA LEU A 40 -8.11 -0.01 2.06
C LEU A 40 -8.45 -0.62 3.43
N SER A 41 -7.91 -0.05 4.51
CA SER A 41 -8.22 -0.51 5.87
C SER A 41 -9.71 -0.38 6.18
N ALA A 42 -10.34 0.75 5.86
CA ALA A 42 -11.76 0.96 6.11
C ALA A 42 -12.62 -0.03 5.30
N ALA A 43 -12.28 -0.27 4.03
CA ALA A 43 -12.99 -1.21 3.18
C ALA A 43 -12.89 -2.66 3.70
N LEU A 44 -11.72 -3.07 4.20
CA LEU A 44 -11.51 -4.37 4.84
C LEU A 44 -12.35 -4.50 6.13
N ASP A 45 -12.34 -3.47 6.97
CA ASP A 45 -13.07 -3.45 8.25
C ASP A 45 -14.60 -3.45 8.03
N ASP A 46 -15.09 -2.76 6.98
CA ASP A 46 -16.50 -2.69 6.60
C ASP A 46 -16.99 -3.88 5.76
N GLY A 47 -16.08 -4.72 5.25
CA GLY A 47 -16.44 -5.79 4.32
C GLY A 47 -16.86 -5.29 2.92
N ASN A 48 -16.42 -4.09 2.51
CA ASN A 48 -16.86 -3.41 1.29
C ASN A 48 -15.96 -3.72 0.09
N GLU A 49 -16.34 -4.72 -0.70
CA GLU A 49 -15.58 -5.18 -1.87
C GLU A 49 -15.35 -4.08 -2.93
N SER A 50 -16.35 -3.23 -3.19
CA SER A 50 -16.23 -2.15 -4.18
C SER A 50 -15.20 -1.11 -3.76
N ALA A 51 -15.27 -0.66 -2.50
CA ALA A 51 -14.28 0.27 -1.96
C ALA A 51 -12.89 -0.35 -1.89
N LEU A 52 -12.81 -1.67 -1.62
CA LEU A 52 -11.55 -2.39 -1.62
C LEU A 52 -10.92 -2.37 -3.02
N ARG A 53 -11.67 -2.72 -4.07
CA ARG A 53 -11.18 -2.66 -5.46
C ARG A 53 -10.68 -1.28 -5.85
N GLU A 54 -11.40 -0.23 -5.49
CA GLU A 54 -10.99 1.15 -5.77
C GLU A 54 -9.64 1.48 -5.11
N ALA A 55 -9.48 1.14 -3.83
CA ALA A 55 -8.22 1.38 -3.11
C ALA A 55 -7.04 0.55 -3.66
N VAL A 56 -7.28 -0.68 -4.12
CA VAL A 56 -6.27 -1.51 -4.80
C VAL A 56 -5.83 -0.86 -6.12
N LEU A 57 -6.79 -0.40 -6.93
CA LEU A 57 -6.49 0.28 -8.19
C LEU A 57 -5.68 1.57 -7.99
N ASP A 58 -6.00 2.35 -6.94
CA ASP A 58 -5.25 3.57 -6.60
C ASP A 58 -3.78 3.25 -6.26
N LEU A 59 -3.53 2.16 -5.52
CA LEU A 59 -2.18 1.69 -5.17
C LEU A 59 -1.43 1.19 -6.40
N ASP A 60 -2.07 0.39 -7.26
CA ASP A 60 -1.46 -0.13 -8.49
C ASP A 60 -1.11 0.99 -9.48
N GLU A 61 -2.01 1.95 -9.68
CA GLU A 61 -1.75 3.11 -10.55
C GLU A 61 -0.55 3.90 -10.04
N MET A 62 -0.45 4.09 -8.72
CA MET A 62 0.68 4.77 -8.09
C MET A 62 1.99 4.01 -8.28
N ALA A 63 2.01 2.71 -7.96
CA ALA A 63 3.17 1.86 -8.14
C ALA A 63 3.65 1.87 -9.60
N PHE A 64 2.71 1.78 -10.56
CA PHE A 64 3.01 1.86 -11.98
C PHE A 64 3.57 3.23 -12.40
N ARG A 65 2.93 4.33 -11.96
CA ARG A 65 3.36 5.70 -12.26
C ARG A 65 4.76 5.97 -11.76
N VAL A 66 5.05 5.54 -10.53
CA VAL A 66 6.33 5.74 -9.86
C VAL A 66 7.41 4.85 -10.49
N SER A 67 7.10 3.57 -10.76
CA SER A 67 8.01 2.67 -11.46
C SER A 67 8.43 3.21 -12.84
N ARG A 68 7.52 3.86 -13.58
CA ARG A 68 7.85 4.51 -14.86
C ARG A 68 8.82 5.69 -14.72
N LYS A 69 8.84 6.38 -13.57
CA LYS A 69 9.74 7.51 -13.29
C LYS A 69 11.12 7.09 -12.79
N GLN A 70 11.27 5.88 -12.22
CA GLN A 70 12.53 5.37 -11.67
C GLN A 70 13.59 4.93 -12.70
N GLY A 71 13.42 5.28 -13.97
CA GLY A 71 14.48 5.12 -14.99
C GLY A 71 15.64 6.12 -14.82
N GLU A 72 15.55 7.06 -13.88
CA GLU A 72 16.60 7.99 -13.47
C GLU A 72 17.22 7.49 -12.15
N GLU A 73 18.53 7.19 -12.15
CA GLU A 73 19.25 6.67 -10.99
C GLU A 73 19.15 7.62 -9.78
N PRO A 74 19.04 7.10 -8.53
CA PRO A 74 19.11 7.93 -7.33
C PRO A 74 20.48 8.58 -7.16
N ASP A 75 20.50 9.88 -6.90
CA ASP A 75 21.71 10.55 -6.39
C ASP A 75 22.04 9.99 -4.99
N ALA A 76 23.32 9.70 -4.74
CA ALA A 76 23.81 8.98 -3.56
C ALA A 76 23.79 9.78 -2.24
N ASP A 77 23.14 10.94 -2.21
CA ASP A 77 23.25 11.92 -1.13
C ASP A 77 22.01 11.96 -0.20
N GLU A 78 21.05 11.05 -0.37
CA GLU A 78 19.73 11.10 0.31
C GLU A 78 19.68 10.49 1.73
N GLU A 79 20.74 9.86 2.25
CA GLU A 79 20.67 9.10 3.53
C GLU A 79 20.37 9.97 4.79
N ASP A 80 20.57 11.29 4.72
CA ASP A 80 20.28 12.25 5.81
C ASP A 80 19.07 13.18 5.50
N ASP A 81 18.26 12.86 4.48
CA ASP A 81 17.11 13.68 4.11
C ASP A 81 15.93 13.41 5.07
N PRO A 82 15.28 14.41 5.70
CA PRO A 82 14.05 14.22 6.47
C PRO A 82 12.94 13.52 5.67
N GLU A 83 13.02 13.52 4.34
CA GLU A 83 12.16 12.70 3.48
C GLU A 83 12.36 11.19 3.69
N VAL A 84 13.55 10.73 4.09
CA VAL A 84 13.85 9.31 4.40
C VAL A 84 13.24 8.87 5.73
N GLU A 85 13.32 9.69 6.79
CA GLU A 85 12.71 9.35 8.09
C GLU A 85 11.17 9.34 7.99
N ALA A 86 10.61 10.30 7.28
CA ALA A 86 9.18 10.34 6.98
C ALA A 86 8.75 9.18 6.04
N SER A 87 9.65 8.68 5.20
CA SER A 87 9.47 7.48 4.38
C SER A 87 9.50 6.20 5.23
N ALA A 88 10.33 6.14 6.29
CA ALA A 88 10.37 5.00 7.22
C ALA A 88 9.06 4.85 8.01
N ALA A 89 8.56 5.93 8.63
CA ALA A 89 7.32 5.88 9.40
C ALA A 89 6.10 5.47 8.55
N ARG A 90 6.05 5.89 7.28
CA ARG A 90 4.96 5.52 6.36
C ARG A 90 5.08 4.08 5.84
N ARG A 91 6.32 3.60 5.64
CA ARG A 91 6.56 2.17 5.36
C ARG A 91 6.06 1.29 6.49
N ASP A 92 6.23 1.71 7.75
CA ASP A 92 5.74 0.97 8.91
C ASP A 92 4.20 0.84 8.90
N VAL A 93 3.48 1.89 8.52
CA VAL A 93 2.01 1.85 8.38
C VAL A 93 1.57 0.81 7.32
N GLY A 94 2.25 0.80 6.18
CA GLY A 94 1.99 -0.18 5.13
C GLY A 94 2.28 -1.62 5.55
N ASN A 95 3.41 -1.84 6.25
CA ASN A 95 3.79 -3.14 6.79
C ASN A 95 2.80 -3.63 7.84
N GLU A 96 2.30 -2.75 8.71
CA GLU A 96 1.26 -3.06 9.69
C GLU A 96 -0.05 -3.47 9.01
N LEU A 97 -0.43 -2.81 7.91
CA LEU A 97 -1.61 -3.20 7.15
C LEU A 97 -1.46 -4.59 6.50
N ILE A 98 -0.30 -4.90 5.92
CA ILE A 98 0.00 -6.24 5.41
C ILE A 98 -0.10 -7.27 6.55
N HIS A 99 0.49 -6.99 7.71
CA HIS A 99 0.43 -7.87 8.86
C HIS A 99 -1.00 -8.12 9.35
N ARG A 100 -1.85 -7.08 9.35
CA ARG A 100 -3.28 -7.20 9.66
C ARG A 100 -4.01 -8.07 8.65
N ILE A 101 -3.76 -7.88 7.36
CA ILE A 101 -4.34 -8.72 6.29
C ILE A 101 -3.93 -10.17 6.49
N ASP A 102 -2.62 -10.43 6.64
CA ASP A 102 -2.08 -11.76 6.89
C ASP A 102 -2.75 -12.39 8.13
N THR A 103 -2.87 -11.67 9.24
CA THR A 103 -3.47 -12.22 10.47
C THR A 103 -4.97 -12.46 10.35
N ALA A 104 -5.71 -11.57 9.68
CA ALA A 104 -7.17 -11.66 9.57
C ALA A 104 -7.62 -12.69 8.51
N TYR A 105 -6.77 -12.99 7.53
CA TYR A 105 -7.12 -13.83 6.38
C TYR A 105 -6.18 -15.04 6.17
N ALA A 106 -5.23 -15.31 7.09
CA ALA A 106 -4.37 -16.51 7.06
C ALA A 106 -5.11 -17.86 7.20
N ASP A 107 -6.37 -17.88 7.64
CA ASP A 107 -7.15 -19.10 7.89
C ASP A 107 -7.94 -19.62 6.65
N GLY A 108 -7.53 -19.22 5.44
CA GLY A 108 -8.18 -19.57 4.17
C GLY A 108 -7.59 -20.75 3.40
N SER A 109 -6.77 -21.60 4.03
CA SER A 109 -6.12 -22.78 3.39
C SER A 109 -6.65 -24.11 3.90
#